data_AF-A0A9W6WE80-F1
#
_entry.id   AF-A0A9W6WE80-F1
#
_cell.length_a   1.000
_cell.length_b   1.000
_cell.length_c   1.000
_cell.angle_alpha   90.00
_cell.angle_beta   90.00
_cell.angle_gamma   90.00
#
_symmetry.space_group_name_H-M   'P 1'
#
loop_
_entity.id
_entity.type
_entity.pdbx_description
1 polymer ?
#
loop_
_entity_poly.entity_id
_entity_poly.type
_entity_poly.pdbx_seq_one_letter_code
_entity_poly.pdbx_strand_id
1 'polypeptide(L)'
;MSLDIFESPYFEPNKIKDNCNLLFVQDGVYVFGFESNTGLKIILGTSRKESEILNSDLSVVFKEIHKSYLRLICNPFKSIDDTSTIENKNFDKRISNIVENWNSKIDKN
;
A
#
# COMPACT_ATOMS: atom_id res chain seq x y z
N MET A 1 -13.34 -7.43 -3.73
CA MET A 1 -13.16 -7.90 -2.34
C MET A 1 -12.53 -6.84 -1.46
N SER A 2 -11.29 -6.39 -1.71
CA SER A 2 -10.68 -5.33 -0.86
C SER A 2 -11.43 -4.00 -0.92
N LEU A 3 -11.88 -3.56 -2.09
CA LEU A 3 -12.62 -2.30 -2.26
C LEU A 3 -13.99 -2.34 -1.54
N ASP A 4 -14.67 -3.49 -1.59
CA ASP A 4 -15.96 -3.68 -0.89
C ASP A 4 -15.82 -3.50 0.63
N ILE A 5 -14.64 -3.83 1.19
CA ILE A 5 -14.34 -3.62 2.61
C ILE A 5 -14.21 -2.13 2.92
N PHE A 6 -13.52 -1.35 2.07
CA PHE A 6 -13.44 0.10 2.24
C PHE A 6 -14.80 0.80 2.16
N GLU A 7 -15.74 0.25 1.37
CA GLU A 7 -17.10 0.78 1.22
C GLU A 7 -18.05 0.32 2.32
N SER A 8 -17.62 -0.63 3.16
CA SER A 8 -18.45 -1.19 4.22
C SER A 8 -18.68 -0.17 5.34
N PRO A 9 -19.92 -0.02 5.85
CA PRO A 9 -20.21 0.85 6.99
C PRO A 9 -19.55 0.37 8.30
N TYR A 10 -19.02 -0.86 8.30
CA TYR A 10 -18.35 -1.46 9.45
C TYR A 10 -16.82 -1.27 9.42
N PHE A 11 -16.27 -0.73 8.33
CA PHE A 11 -14.84 -0.48 8.22
C PHE A 11 -14.46 0.84 8.89
N GLU A 12 -13.53 0.77 9.84
CA GLU A 12 -13.10 1.93 10.63
C GLU A 12 -11.60 2.18 10.42
N PRO A 13 -11.20 2.94 9.38
CA PRO A 13 -9.79 3.06 8.97
C PRO A 13 -8.87 3.68 10.03
N ASN A 14 -9.43 4.49 10.93
CA ASN A 14 -8.69 5.34 11.87
C ASN A 14 -8.56 4.76 13.30
N LYS A 15 -8.99 3.51 13.53
CA LYS A 15 -8.85 2.90 14.87
C LYS A 15 -7.43 2.41 15.16
N ILE A 16 -6.63 2.15 14.13
CA ILE A 16 -5.28 1.58 14.27
C ILE A 16 -4.24 2.69 14.13
N LYS A 17 -3.36 2.78 15.12
CA LYS A 17 -2.16 3.62 15.09
C LYS A 17 -1.34 3.22 13.85
N ASP A 18 -1.16 4.17 12.92
CA ASP A 18 -0.49 4.03 11.61
C ASP A 18 -1.38 3.80 10.36
N ASN A 19 -2.72 3.83 10.49
CA ASN A 19 -3.70 3.79 9.39
C ASN A 19 -3.55 2.58 8.44
N CYS A 20 -2.93 1.49 8.92
CA CYS A 20 -2.78 0.24 8.19
C CYS A 20 -3.70 -0.81 8.82
N ASN A 21 -4.55 -1.43 8.02
CA ASN A 21 -5.53 -2.42 8.49
C ASN A 21 -5.39 -3.72 7.69
N LEU A 22 -5.39 -4.87 8.37
CA LEU A 22 -5.63 -6.15 7.70
C LEU A 22 -7.10 -6.18 7.24
N LEU A 23 -7.32 -6.31 5.93
CA LEU A 23 -8.65 -6.32 5.34
C LEU A 23 -9.25 -7.72 5.38
N PHE A 24 -8.50 -8.71 4.87
CA PHE A 24 -8.88 -10.11 4.86
C PHE A 24 -7.67 -11.00 4.62
N VAL A 25 -7.87 -12.31 4.83
CA VAL A 25 -6.92 -13.35 4.48
C VAL A 25 -7.63 -14.33 3.56
N GLN A 26 -7.03 -14.66 2.43
CA GLN A 26 -7.57 -15.61 1.47
C GLN A 26 -6.44 -16.43 0.85
N ASP A 27 -6.58 -17.76 0.85
CA ASP A 27 -5.62 -18.69 0.22
C ASP A 27 -4.15 -18.47 0.64
N GLY A 28 -3.95 -18.14 1.93
CA GLY A 28 -2.62 -17.85 2.49
C GLY A 28 -2.07 -16.46 2.15
N VAL A 29 -2.84 -15.61 1.48
CA VAL A 29 -2.51 -14.21 1.20
C VAL A 29 -3.18 -13.31 2.22
N TYR A 30 -2.38 -12.60 2.99
CA TYR A 30 -2.78 -11.55 3.91
C TYR A 30 -2.85 -10.23 3.14
N VAL A 31 -4.04 -9.62 3.11
CA VAL A 31 -4.30 -8.40 2.35
C VAL A 31 -4.48 -7.23 3.30
N PHE A 32 -3.55 -6.29 3.24
CA PHE A 32 -3.53 -5.06 4.03
C PHE A 32 -3.99 -3.87 3.20
N GLY A 33 -4.64 -2.91 3.87
CA GLY A 33 -5.17 -1.71 3.26
C GLY A 33 -4.74 -0.45 4.00
N PHE A 34 -4.47 0.59 3.23
CA PHE A 34 -4.23 1.96 3.68
C PHE A 34 -5.10 2.91 2.86
N GLU A 35 -5.80 3.83 3.51
CA GLU A 35 -6.51 4.92 2.85
C GLU A 35 -5.94 6.26 3.31
N SER A 36 -5.54 7.08 2.34
CA SER A 36 -5.08 8.45 2.60
C SER A 36 -6.26 9.38 2.88
N ASN A 37 -5.97 10.55 3.43
CA ASN A 37 -6.96 11.62 3.63
C ASN A 37 -7.57 12.16 2.32
N THR A 38 -6.95 11.91 1.15
CA THR A 38 -7.50 12.27 -0.16
C THR A 38 -8.31 11.14 -0.81
N GLY A 39 -8.53 10.03 -0.10
CA GLY A 39 -9.28 8.87 -0.60
C GLY A 39 -8.48 7.90 -1.47
N LEU A 40 -7.17 8.14 -1.69
CA LEU A 40 -6.28 7.16 -2.32
C LEU A 40 -6.22 5.90 -1.45
N LYS A 41 -6.58 4.76 -2.03
CA LYS A 41 -6.52 3.44 -1.41
C LYS A 41 -5.31 2.69 -1.95
N ILE A 42 -4.46 2.21 -1.04
CA ILE A 42 -3.31 1.37 -1.34
C ILE A 42 -3.57 0.01 -0.71
N ILE A 43 -3.49 -1.05 -1.51
CA ILE A 43 -3.74 -2.43 -1.10
C ILE A 43 -2.45 -3.23 -1.30
N LEU A 44 -2.05 -3.99 -0.29
CA LEU A 44 -0.84 -4.81 -0.31
C LEU A 44 -1.18 -6.25 0.08
N GLY A 45 -0.87 -7.21 -0.80
CA GLY A 45 -0.98 -8.63 -0.52
C GLY A 45 0.37 -9.25 -0.20
N THR A 46 0.42 -10.14 0.79
CA THR A 46 1.64 -10.88 1.16
C THR A 46 1.32 -12.27 1.69
N SER A 47 2.23 -13.22 1.50
CA SER A 47 2.10 -14.56 2.07
C SER A 47 2.51 -14.64 3.55
N ARG A 48 3.00 -13.53 4.13
CA ARG A 48 3.44 -13.45 5.53
C ARG A 48 2.27 -13.26 6.46
N LYS A 49 2.31 -13.94 7.61
CA LYS A 49 1.26 -13.80 8.62
C LYS A 49 1.32 -12.43 9.27
N GLU A 50 0.17 -11.90 9.68
CA GLU A 50 0.09 -10.64 10.43
C GLU A 50 1.01 -10.64 11.66
N SER A 51 1.11 -11.75 12.38
CA SER A 51 2.00 -11.90 13.55
C SER A 51 3.48 -11.80 13.23
N GLU A 52 3.87 -11.98 11.96
CA GLU A 52 5.27 -11.92 11.48
C GLU A 52 5.61 -10.53 10.93
N ILE A 53 4.62 -9.65 10.79
CA ILE A 53 4.79 -8.30 10.24
C ILE A 53 4.66 -7.30 11.38
N LEU A 54 5.74 -6.60 11.70
CA LEU A 54 5.65 -5.44 12.57
C LEU A 54 4.84 -4.35 11.86
N ASN A 55 3.76 -3.87 12.49
CA ASN A 55 2.94 -2.76 11.98
C ASN A 55 3.79 -1.55 11.57
N SER A 56 4.89 -1.29 12.29
CA SER A 56 5.84 -0.22 11.96
C SER A 56 6.49 -0.41 10.59
N ASP A 57 6.88 -1.63 10.21
CA ASP A 57 7.52 -1.89 8.90
C ASP A 57 6.52 -1.73 7.76
N LEU A 58 5.30 -2.21 7.95
CA LEU A 58 4.25 -2.08 6.96
C LEU A 58 3.83 -0.62 6.75
N SER A 59 3.78 0.17 7.83
CA SER A 59 3.54 1.61 7.74
C SER A 59 4.59 2.34 6.89
N VAL A 60 5.86 1.91 6.95
CA VAL A 60 6.94 2.48 6.15
C VAL A 60 6.76 2.13 4.68
N VAL A 61 6.36 0.90 4.37
CA VAL A 61 6.08 0.47 2.98
C VAL A 61 4.93 1.30 2.39
N PHE A 62 3.81 1.43 3.09
CA PHE A 62 2.68 2.25 2.63
C PHE A 62 3.08 3.72 2.42
N LYS A 63 3.87 4.30 3.32
CA LYS A 63 4.38 5.67 3.19
C LYS A 63 5.28 5.85 1.96
N GLU A 64 6.18 4.90 1.68
CA GLU A 64 7.07 4.98 0.52
C GLU A 64 6.33 4.78 -0.81
N ILE A 65 5.31 3.91 -0.85
CA ILE A 65 4.42 3.78 -2.02
C ILE A 65 3.63 5.07 -2.24
N HIS A 66 2.99 5.60 -1.19
CA HIS A 66 2.22 6.84 -1.27
C HIS A 66 3.08 8.01 -1.75
N LYS A 67 4.29 8.15 -1.21
CA LYS A 67 5.27 9.17 -1.65
C LYS A 67 5.67 9.00 -3.11
N SER A 68 5.85 7.77 -3.57
CA SER A 68 6.16 7.48 -4.98
C SER A 68 5.02 7.88 -5.91
N TYR A 69 3.77 7.66 -5.48
CA TYR A 69 2.56 8.08 -6.18
C TYR A 69 2.44 9.61 -6.21
N LEU A 70 2.61 10.30 -5.08
CA LEU A 70 2.56 11.77 -5.03
C LEU A 70 3.59 12.42 -5.95
N ARG A 71 4.82 11.88 -6.02
CA ARG A 71 5.84 12.38 -6.95
C ARG A 71 5.45 12.24 -8.42
N LEU A 72 4.60 11.28 -8.74
CA LEU A 72 4.09 11.06 -10.08
C LEU A 72 2.96 12.04 -10.39
N ILE A 73 1.93 12.10 -9.54
CA ILE A 73 0.73 12.91 -9.79
C ILE A 73 0.93 14.40 -9.57
N CYS A 74 1.83 14.80 -8.68
CA CYS A 74 2.17 16.20 -8.46
C CYS A 74 3.25 16.70 -9.43
N ASN A 75 3.47 16.00 -10.55
CA ASN A 75 4.40 16.46 -11.58
C ASN A 75 3.69 17.47 -12.51
N PRO A 76 4.06 18.77 -12.49
CA PRO A 76 3.37 19.80 -13.26
C PRO A 76 3.54 19.63 -14.79
N PHE A 77 4.46 18.77 -15.23
CA PHE A 77 4.73 18.50 -16.64
C PHE A 77 4.07 17.21 -17.15
N LYS A 78 3.29 16.52 -16.32
CA LYS A 78 2.53 15.32 -16.71
C LYS A 78 1.06 15.51 -16.34
N SER A 79 0.19 15.57 -17.33
CA SER A 79 -1.24 15.37 -17.12
C SER A 79 -1.49 13.87 -16.98
N ILE A 80 -1.83 13.44 -15.78
CA ILE A 80 -2.33 12.09 -15.53
C ILE A 80 -3.84 12.24 -15.42
N ASP A 81 -4.56 11.60 -16.34
CA ASP A 81 -6.01 11.55 -16.26
C ASP A 81 -6.40 10.59 -15.12
N ASP A 82 -7.36 10.99 -14.28
CA ASP A 82 -7.78 10.25 -13.09
C ASP A 82 -8.28 8.83 -13.38
N THR A 83 -8.61 8.53 -14.64
CA THR A 83 -9.10 7.23 -15.12
C THR A 83 -8.04 6.39 -15.81
N SER A 84 -6.86 6.95 -16.05
CA SER A 84 -5.79 6.28 -16.81
C SER A 84 -4.92 5.41 -15.91
N THR A 85 -4.48 4.28 -16.45
CA THR A 85 -3.47 3.45 -15.80
C THR A 85 -2.14 4.20 -15.72
N ILE A 86 -1.47 4.09 -14.57
CA ILE A 86 -0.15 4.68 -14.40
C ILE A 86 0.86 3.95 -15.29
N GLU A 87 1.29 4.60 -16.36
CA GLU A 87 2.36 4.11 -17.23
C GLU A 87 3.63 4.94 -17.02
N ASN A 88 4.49 4.50 -16.09
CA ASN A 88 5.73 5.22 -15.80
C ASN A 88 6.84 4.30 -15.30
N LYS A 89 7.82 4.02 -16.17
CA LYS A 89 9.00 3.17 -15.86
C LYS A 89 9.76 3.60 -14.60
N ASN A 90 9.83 4.90 -14.30
CA ASN A 90 10.50 5.38 -13.10
C ASN A 90 9.67 5.13 -11.84
N PHE A 91 8.34 5.15 -11.95
CA PHE A 91 7.46 4.74 -10.87
C PHE A 91 7.60 3.24 -10.62
N ASP A 92 7.53 2.42 -11.66
CA ASP A 92 7.69 0.96 -11.57
C ASP A 92 9.01 0.58 -10.89
N LYS A 93 10.13 1.20 -11.32
CA LYS A 93 11.44 0.98 -10.71
C LYS A 93 11.47 1.33 -9.22
N ARG A 94 10.77 2.39 -8.80
CA ARG A 94 10.68 2.76 -7.38
C ARG A 94 9.88 1.74 -6.59
N ILE A 95 8.77 1.25 -7.14
CA ILE A 95 7.95 0.21 -6.51
C ILE A 95 8.76 -1.09 -6.38
N SER A 96 9.46 -1.53 -7.43
CA SER A 96 10.35 -2.70 -7.38
C SER A 96 11.39 -2.57 -6.28
N ASN A 97 12.08 -1.41 -6.19
CA ASN A 97 13.07 -1.16 -5.13
C ASN A 97 12.45 -1.20 -3.72
N ILE A 98 11.22 -0.71 -3.54
CA ILE A 98 10.52 -0.76 -2.24
C ILE A 98 10.25 -2.22 -1.86
N VAL A 99 9.79 -3.04 -2.81
CA VAL A 99 9.51 -4.47 -2.60
C VAL A 99 10.80 -5.25 -2.30
N GLU A 100 11.88 -5.01 -3.05
CA GLU A 100 13.20 -5.62 -2.81
C GLU A 100 13.76 -5.25 -1.43
N ASN A 101 13.68 -3.97 -1.05
CA ASN A 101 14.10 -3.50 0.27
C ASN A 101 13.26 -4.12 1.37
N TRP A 102 11.95 -4.27 1.15
CA TRP A 102 11.08 -4.92 2.12
C TRP A 102 11.47 -6.39 2.27
N ASN A 103 11.69 -7.12 1.17
CA ASN A 103 12.09 -8.54 1.22
C ASN A 103 13.47 -8.76 1.83
N SER A 104 14.46 -7.92 1.53
CA SER A 104 15.82 -8.06 2.07
C SER A 104 15.95 -7.82 3.57
N LYS A 105 15.01 -7.09 4.19
CA LYS A 105 14.91 -6.99 5.64
C LYS A 105 14.52 -8.32 6.30
N ILE A 106 13.88 -9.22 5.54
CA ILE A 106 13.44 -10.52 6.06
C ILE A 106 14.58 -11.51 6.06
N ASP A 107 15.42 -11.53 5.03
CA ASP A 107 16.54 -12.50 4.93
C ASP A 107 17.64 -12.31 6.00
N LYS A 108 17.56 -11.23 6.80
CA LYS A 108 18.54 -10.90 7.84
C LYS A 108 18.10 -11.23 9.27
N ASN A 109 16.87 -11.68 9.46
CA ASN A 109 16.33 -12.16 10.75
C ASN A 109 16.16 -13.67 10.72
#